data_AF-A0A852K9S4-F1
#
_entry.id   AF-A0A852K9S4-F1
#
_cell.length_a   1.000
_cell.length_b   1.000
_cell.length_c   1.000
_cell.angle_alpha   90.00
_cell.angle_beta   90.00
_cell.angle_gamma   90.00
#
_symmetry.space_group_name_H-M   'P 1'
#
loop_
_entity.id
_entity.type
_entity.pdbx_description
1 polymer ?
#
loop_
_entity_poly.entity_id
_entity_poly.type
_entity_poly.pdbx_seq_one_letter_code
_entity_poly.pdbx_strand_id
1 'polypeptide(L)'
;MEEIFDDPTNEHRKQELGGKDPSPPELLKKIEQLKVELVQKEEKLLEIDLLYEHVSRLTDKIRTAAESGRHNTLLLAKRTNELQKKIKDRTQKMMALTAELSMRQALAIKLQQEMRDKEHFLMVVSSRMDQGLPLPQETESEWLKILRNEKIRSEAAEARARHAAEEAAATAAGGVCSAAQRRPAVYIPDSDYSLPLPRPYGALAPFKPPEPSSHMRHYRKPIIKPTEI
;
A
#
# COMPACT_ATOMS: atom_id res chain seq x y z
N MET A 1 -101.87 23.09 -14.13
CA MET A 1 -101.66 23.06 -12.66
C MET A 1 -100.40 23.83 -12.25
N GLU A 2 -99.95 24.83 -13.03
CA GLU A 2 -98.74 25.61 -12.72
C GLU A 2 -99.04 27.09 -12.43
N GLU A 3 -100.16 27.65 -12.89
CA GLU A 3 -100.56 29.05 -12.62
C GLU A 3 -100.89 29.37 -11.14
N ILE A 4 -101.06 28.37 -10.28
CA ILE A 4 -101.34 28.59 -8.85
C ILE A 4 -100.05 28.89 -8.06
N PHE A 5 -98.87 28.60 -8.64
CA PHE A 5 -97.59 28.77 -7.95
C PHE A 5 -96.92 30.13 -8.18
N ASP A 6 -97.42 30.93 -9.14
CA ASP A 6 -96.87 32.24 -9.51
C ASP A 6 -97.65 33.44 -8.93
N ASP A 7 -98.69 33.19 -8.14
CA ASP A 7 -99.49 34.26 -7.52
C ASP A 7 -98.80 34.82 -6.26
N PRO A 8 -98.29 36.08 -6.28
CA PRO A 8 -97.57 36.70 -5.16
C PRO A 8 -98.46 37.00 -3.94
N THR A 9 -99.77 36.76 -4.06
CA THR A 9 -100.78 37.08 -3.04
C THR A 9 -101.00 35.93 -2.04
N ASN A 10 -100.38 34.77 -2.23
CA ASN A 10 -100.62 33.57 -1.43
C ASN A 10 -99.94 33.63 -0.04
N GLU A 11 -100.75 33.86 1.00
CA GLU A 11 -100.31 34.05 2.40
C GLU A 11 -99.55 32.85 2.99
N HIS A 12 -99.85 31.62 2.56
CA HIS A 12 -99.22 30.41 3.10
C HIS A 12 -97.76 30.21 2.67
N ARG A 13 -97.24 31.02 1.74
CA ARG A 13 -95.87 30.95 1.22
C ARG A 13 -94.99 32.13 1.66
N LYS A 14 -95.56 33.14 2.32
CA LYS A 14 -94.84 34.31 2.83
C LYS A 14 -94.19 33.95 4.16
N GLN A 15 -92.87 33.75 4.15
CA GLN A 15 -92.09 33.74 5.39
C GLN A 15 -91.81 35.19 5.74
N GLU A 16 -92.43 35.69 6.82
CA GLU A 16 -92.08 36.99 7.39
C GLU A 16 -90.65 36.91 7.91
N LEU A 17 -89.70 37.34 7.08
CA LEU A 17 -88.33 37.55 7.50
C LEU A 17 -88.36 38.78 8.41
N GLY A 18 -88.36 38.54 9.72
CA GLY A 18 -88.33 39.59 10.72
C GLY A 18 -87.17 40.56 10.47
N GLY A 19 -87.47 41.85 10.52
CA GLY A 19 -86.54 42.93 10.25
C GLY A 19 -87.32 44.20 9.92
N LYS A 20 -86.79 45.37 10.29
CA LYS A 20 -87.31 46.65 9.81
C LYS A 20 -86.46 47.07 8.62
N ASP A 21 -87.11 47.42 7.51
CA ASP A 21 -86.42 48.07 6.40
C ASP A 21 -85.86 49.41 6.91
N PRO A 22 -84.53 49.59 6.88
CA PRO A 22 -83.94 50.80 7.39
C PRO A 22 -84.43 51.98 6.56
N SER A 23 -84.88 53.03 7.24
CA SER A 23 -85.33 54.23 6.57
C SER A 23 -84.15 54.87 5.79
N PRO A 24 -84.42 55.62 4.70
CA PRO A 24 -83.37 56.32 3.96
C PRO A 24 -82.35 57.10 4.82
N PRO A 25 -82.74 57.80 5.90
CA PRO A 25 -81.76 58.45 6.78
C PRO A 25 -80.93 57.49 7.65
N GLU A 26 -81.46 56.32 8.02
CA GLU A 26 -80.70 55.29 8.74
C GLU A 26 -79.64 54.64 7.85
N LEU A 27 -79.96 54.40 6.57
CA LEU A 27 -79.00 53.93 5.56
C LEU A 27 -77.88 54.95 5.34
N LEU A 28 -78.20 56.25 5.25
CA LEU A 28 -77.19 57.29 5.10
C LEU A 28 -76.24 57.34 6.30
N LYS A 29 -76.76 57.25 7.53
CA LYS A 29 -75.93 57.17 8.74
C LYS A 29 -75.02 55.94 8.75
N LYS A 30 -75.54 54.78 8.31
CA LYS A 30 -74.76 53.54 8.21
C LYS A 30 -73.64 53.66 7.17
N ILE A 31 -73.93 54.27 6.02
CA ILE A 31 -72.94 54.53 4.97
C ILE A 31 -71.84 55.46 5.49
N GLU A 32 -72.20 56.49 6.25
CA GLU A 32 -71.23 57.42 6.83
C GLU A 32 -70.34 56.76 7.88
N GLN A 33 -70.90 55.90 8.75
CA GLN A 33 -70.13 55.06 9.67
C GLN A 33 -69.14 54.14 8.93
N LEU A 34 -69.61 53.43 7.89
CA LEU A 34 -68.78 52.53 7.11
C LEU A 34 -67.65 53.25 6.37
N LYS A 35 -67.90 54.48 5.90
CA LYS A 35 -66.84 55.32 5.28
C LYS A 35 -65.75 55.66 6.28
N VAL A 36 -66.11 56.03 7.51
CA VAL A 36 -65.12 56.32 8.57
C VAL A 36 -64.33 55.06 8.92
N GLU A 37 -64.99 53.92 9.08
CA GLU A 37 -64.32 52.64 9.34
C GLU A 37 -63.39 52.21 8.19
N LEU A 38 -63.80 52.46 6.93
CA LEU A 38 -62.99 52.14 5.75
C LEU A 38 -61.69 52.97 5.76
N VAL A 39 -61.79 54.29 5.97
CA VAL A 39 -60.62 55.17 6.03
C VAL A 39 -59.68 54.76 7.16
N GLN A 40 -60.21 54.39 8.34
CA GLN A 40 -59.39 53.89 9.46
C GLN A 40 -58.67 52.58 9.12
N LYS A 41 -59.28 51.70 8.32
CA LYS A 41 -58.64 50.45 7.89
C LYS A 41 -57.59 50.69 6.82
N GLU A 42 -57.83 51.63 5.90
CA GLU A 42 -56.85 52.03 4.88
C GLU A 42 -55.60 52.63 5.51
N GLU A 43 -55.76 53.50 6.51
CA GLU A 43 -54.64 54.07 7.27
C GLU A 43 -53.81 52.96 7.95
N LYS A 44 -54.47 52.02 8.64
CA LYS A 44 -53.80 50.87 9.27
C LYS A 44 -53.10 49.97 8.26
N LEU A 45 -53.67 49.77 7.08
CA LEU A 45 -53.04 49.00 6.00
C LEU A 45 -51.73 49.66 5.55
N LEU A 46 -51.75 50.97 5.34
CA LEU A 46 -50.54 51.72 4.96
C LEU A 46 -49.45 51.66 6.04
N GLU A 47 -49.82 51.71 7.32
CA GLU A 47 -48.86 51.52 8.42
C GLU A 47 -48.23 50.13 8.39
N ILE A 48 -49.04 49.08 8.19
CA ILE A 48 -48.57 47.70 8.12
C ILE A 48 -47.65 47.50 6.92
N ASP A 49 -47.98 48.06 5.76
CA ASP A 49 -47.15 47.97 4.56
C ASP A 49 -45.79 48.64 4.76
N LEU A 50 -45.76 49.83 5.38
CA LEU A 50 -44.50 50.51 5.75
C LEU A 50 -43.65 49.67 6.71
N LEU A 51 -44.28 49.05 7.72
CA LEU A 51 -43.61 48.15 8.65
C LEU A 51 -43.08 46.89 7.95
N TYR A 52 -43.88 46.30 7.06
CA TYR A 52 -43.51 45.12 6.28
C TYR A 52 -42.28 45.40 5.42
N GLU A 53 -42.27 46.51 4.66
CA GLU A 53 -41.12 46.92 3.86
C GLU A 53 -39.86 47.12 4.72
N HIS A 54 -40.03 47.72 5.89
CA HIS A 54 -38.91 47.90 6.81
C HIS A 54 -38.35 46.57 7.33
N VAL A 55 -39.22 45.65 7.76
CA VAL A 55 -38.84 44.32 8.27
C VAL A 55 -38.22 43.47 7.17
N SER A 56 -38.78 43.50 5.95
CA SER A 56 -38.24 42.79 4.79
C SER A 56 -36.82 43.28 4.46
N ARG A 57 -36.62 44.60 4.42
CA ARG A 57 -35.29 45.18 4.20
C ARG A 57 -34.29 44.83 5.31
N LEU A 58 -34.70 44.83 6.57
CA LEU A 58 -33.83 44.41 7.68
C LEU A 58 -33.48 42.92 7.57
N THR A 59 -34.45 42.09 7.21
CA THR A 59 -34.28 40.65 7.05
C THR A 59 -33.30 40.33 5.91
N ASP A 60 -33.41 41.03 4.79
CA ASP A 60 -32.50 40.86 3.66
C ASP A 60 -31.07 41.30 4.00
N LYS A 61 -30.89 42.39 4.75
CA LYS A 61 -29.58 42.81 5.27
C LYS A 61 -28.96 41.76 6.19
N ILE A 62 -29.76 41.18 7.10
CA ILE A 62 -29.28 40.12 8.00
C ILE A 62 -28.93 38.86 7.20
N ARG A 63 -29.76 38.48 6.20
CA ARG A 63 -29.51 37.32 5.34
C ARG A 63 -28.19 37.47 4.58
N THR A 64 -27.99 38.60 3.91
CA THR A 64 -26.74 38.88 3.16
C THR A 64 -25.51 38.92 4.07
N ALA A 65 -25.62 39.50 5.26
CA ALA A 65 -24.54 39.47 6.26
C ALA A 65 -24.23 38.04 6.75
N ALA A 66 -25.26 37.24 7.00
CA ALA A 66 -25.10 35.84 7.41
C ALA A 66 -24.49 34.96 6.31
N GLU A 67 -24.89 35.14 5.05
CA GLU A 67 -24.36 34.42 3.90
C GLU A 67 -22.89 34.74 3.64
N SER A 68 -22.52 36.03 3.65
CA SER A 68 -21.12 36.45 3.53
C SER A 68 -20.26 35.94 4.70
N GLY A 69 -20.78 35.97 5.93
CA GLY A 69 -20.12 35.40 7.10
C GLY A 69 -19.89 33.88 6.98
N ARG A 70 -20.89 33.14 6.49
CA ARG A 70 -20.77 31.69 6.22
C ARG A 70 -19.71 31.40 5.17
N HIS A 71 -19.69 32.17 4.07
CA HIS A 71 -18.70 32.00 3.01
C HIS A 71 -17.27 32.23 3.52
N ASN A 72 -17.03 33.31 4.26
CA ASN A 72 -15.73 33.63 4.84
C ASN A 72 -15.27 32.56 5.83
N THR A 73 -16.16 32.09 6.70
CA THR A 73 -15.87 31.04 7.67
C THR A 73 -15.50 29.73 6.98
N LEU A 74 -16.23 29.35 5.93
CA LEU A 74 -15.94 28.15 5.14
C LEU A 74 -14.57 28.26 4.43
N LEU A 75 -14.27 29.41 3.85
CA LEU A 75 -12.99 29.65 3.18
C LEU A 75 -11.82 29.56 4.18
N LEU A 76 -11.98 30.15 5.37
CA LEU A 76 -11.00 30.06 6.44
C LEU A 76 -10.81 28.61 6.88
N ALA A 77 -11.90 27.87 7.11
CA ALA A 77 -11.84 26.46 7.51
C ALA A 77 -11.11 25.59 6.47
N LYS A 78 -11.35 25.81 5.16
CA LYS A 78 -10.62 25.13 4.09
C LYS A 78 -9.12 25.42 4.14
N ARG A 79 -8.73 26.70 4.24
CA ARG A 79 -7.32 27.09 4.34
C ARG A 79 -6.65 26.50 5.58
N THR A 80 -7.31 26.51 6.72
CA THR A 80 -6.79 25.90 7.95
C THR A 80 -6.60 24.39 7.80
N ASN A 81 -7.54 23.68 7.18
CA ASN A 81 -7.42 22.25 6.92
C ASN A 81 -6.25 21.94 5.97
N GLU A 82 -6.05 22.74 4.94
CA GLU A 82 -4.89 22.60 4.03
C GLU A 82 -3.57 22.82 4.76
N LEU A 83 -3.47 23.85 5.62
CA LEU A 83 -2.29 24.10 6.44
C LEU A 83 -2.04 22.95 7.41
N GLN A 84 -3.08 22.43 8.06
CA GLN A 84 -2.96 21.29 8.96
C GLN A 84 -2.45 20.05 8.23
N LYS A 85 -2.90 19.80 7.00
CA LYS A 85 -2.39 18.72 6.15
C LYS A 85 -0.90 18.92 5.85
N LYS A 86 -0.50 20.12 5.41
CA LYS A 86 0.92 20.44 5.12
C LYS A 86 1.81 20.26 6.36
N ILE A 87 1.33 20.66 7.54
CA ILE A 87 2.03 20.46 8.81
C ILE A 87 2.21 18.97 9.08
N LYS A 88 1.15 18.16 8.99
CA LYS A 88 1.23 16.70 9.19
C LYS A 88 2.23 16.06 8.23
N ASP A 89 2.18 16.40 6.94
CA ASP A 89 3.09 15.87 5.92
C ASP A 89 4.55 16.25 6.23
N ARG A 90 4.80 17.49 6.67
CA ARG A 90 6.14 17.94 7.07
C ARG A 90 6.63 17.26 8.33
N THR A 91 5.79 17.09 9.34
CA THR A 91 6.13 16.35 10.57
C THR A 91 6.48 14.91 10.25
N GLN A 92 5.74 14.24 9.35
CA GLN A 92 6.06 12.88 8.93
C GLN A 92 7.41 12.80 8.22
N LYS A 93 7.71 13.74 7.31
CA LYS A 93 9.03 13.83 6.66
C LYS A 93 10.15 14.09 7.67
N MET A 94 9.91 14.96 8.65
CA MET A 94 10.86 15.24 9.71
C MET A 94 11.13 14.00 10.55
N MET A 95 10.10 13.25 10.96
CA MET A 95 10.28 11.99 11.69
C MET A 95 11.09 10.97 10.90
N ALA A 96 10.83 10.82 9.59
CA ALA A 96 11.61 9.93 8.73
C ALA A 96 13.09 10.34 8.67
N LEU A 97 13.37 11.63 8.47
CA LEU A 97 14.74 12.14 8.45
C LEU A 97 15.44 11.98 9.80
N THR A 98 14.74 12.18 10.91
CA THR A 98 15.30 11.98 12.25
C THR A 98 15.64 10.51 12.50
N ALA A 99 14.81 9.57 12.04
CA ALA A 99 15.11 8.14 12.13
C ALA A 99 16.28 7.72 11.23
N GLU A 100 16.38 8.30 10.03
CA GLU A 100 17.50 8.07 9.13
C GLU A 100 18.81 8.60 9.71
N LEU A 101 18.77 9.80 10.31
CA LEU A 101 19.91 10.38 11.00
C LEU A 101 20.34 9.54 12.20
N SER A 102 19.40 9.07 13.03
CA SER A 102 19.72 8.25 14.20
C SER A 102 20.35 6.91 13.80
N MET A 103 19.87 6.29 12.73
CA MET A 103 20.48 5.07 12.18
C MET A 103 21.92 5.34 11.70
N ARG A 104 22.16 6.46 11.01
CA ARG A 104 23.51 6.84 10.58
C ARG A 104 24.44 7.16 11.75
N GLN A 105 23.94 7.85 12.77
CA GLN A 105 24.69 8.13 13.99
C GLN A 105 25.09 6.83 14.69
N ALA A 106 24.15 5.89 14.83
CA ALA A 106 24.44 4.58 15.42
C ALA A 106 25.48 3.81 14.60
N LEU A 107 25.41 3.87 13.27
CA LEU A 107 26.40 3.25 12.38
C LEU A 107 27.78 3.90 12.53
N ALA A 108 27.85 5.23 12.57
CA ALA A 108 29.11 5.96 12.77
C ALA A 108 29.76 5.59 14.11
N ILE A 109 28.99 5.51 15.18
CA ILE A 109 29.48 5.09 16.51
C ILE A 109 30.02 3.66 16.46
N LYS A 110 29.32 2.73 15.80
CA LYS A 110 29.79 1.34 15.63
C LYS A 110 31.11 1.26 14.87
N LEU A 111 31.21 1.95 13.73
CA LEU A 111 32.44 1.98 12.94
C LEU A 111 33.60 2.61 13.73
N GLN A 112 33.34 3.67 14.48
CA GLN A 112 34.34 4.30 15.34
C GLN A 112 34.81 3.33 16.44
N GLN A 113 33.90 2.54 17.02
CA GLN A 113 34.26 1.52 17.99
C GLN A 113 35.13 0.43 17.34
N GLU A 114 34.73 -0.08 16.18
CA GLU A 114 35.52 -1.08 15.45
C GLU A 114 36.91 -0.58 15.06
N MET A 115 37.03 0.69 14.67
CA MET A 115 38.34 1.30 14.41
C MET A 115 39.20 1.28 15.66
N ARG A 116 38.68 1.75 16.80
CA ARG A 116 39.42 1.74 18.07
C ARG A 116 39.82 0.33 18.50
N ASP A 117 38.92 -0.64 18.34
CA ASP A 117 39.20 -2.03 18.70
C ASP A 117 40.32 -2.63 17.81
N LYS A 118 40.28 -2.36 16.50
CA LYS A 118 41.32 -2.79 15.55
C LYS A 118 42.65 -2.08 15.79
N GLU A 119 42.64 -0.78 16.06
CA GLU A 119 43.84 0.00 16.41
C GLU A 119 44.48 -0.55 17.69
N HIS A 120 43.66 -0.81 18.71
CA HIS A 120 44.13 -1.40 19.95
C HIS A 120 44.73 -2.80 19.72
N PHE A 121 44.05 -3.64 18.94
CA PHE A 121 44.55 -4.96 18.56
C PHE A 121 45.90 -4.87 17.84
N LEU A 122 46.02 -3.99 16.84
CA LEU A 122 47.28 -3.77 16.11
C LEU A 122 48.39 -3.26 17.02
N MET A 123 48.09 -2.36 17.95
CA MET A 123 49.06 -1.86 18.93
C MET A 123 49.58 -2.99 19.82
N VAL A 124 48.69 -3.87 20.31
CA VAL A 124 49.06 -5.03 21.13
C VAL A 124 49.92 -6.00 20.34
N VAL A 125 49.53 -6.33 19.11
CA VAL A 125 50.27 -7.23 18.23
C VAL A 125 51.64 -6.65 17.89
N SER A 126 51.72 -5.38 17.52
CA SER A 126 52.99 -4.69 17.21
C SER A 126 53.93 -4.72 18.41
N SER A 127 53.42 -4.36 19.59
CA SER A 127 54.22 -4.38 20.83
C SER A 127 54.76 -5.77 21.16
N ARG A 128 53.98 -6.84 20.92
CA ARG A 128 54.43 -8.23 21.11
C ARG A 128 55.49 -8.63 20.09
N MET A 129 55.32 -8.26 18.82
CA MET A 129 56.31 -8.51 17.78
C MET A 129 57.64 -7.82 18.09
N ASP A 130 57.60 -6.57 18.55
CA ASP A 130 58.80 -5.81 18.95
C ASP A 130 59.52 -6.47 20.14
N GLN A 131 58.76 -7.10 21.04
CA GLN A 131 59.28 -7.86 22.18
C GLN A 131 59.69 -9.30 21.82
N GLY A 132 59.50 -9.74 20.56
CA GLY A 132 59.76 -11.11 20.13
C GLY A 132 58.83 -12.16 20.75
N LEU A 133 57.69 -11.73 21.30
CA LEU A 133 56.69 -12.61 21.89
C LEU A 133 55.75 -13.19 20.81
N PRO A 134 55.23 -14.42 21.00
CA PRO A 134 54.32 -15.02 20.04
C PRO A 134 53.00 -14.23 19.93
N LEU A 135 52.45 -14.25 18.72
CA LEU A 135 51.16 -13.66 18.39
C LEU A 135 50.03 -14.32 19.21
N PRO A 136 48.90 -13.63 19.42
CA PRO A 136 47.71 -14.25 20.00
C PRO A 136 47.31 -15.51 19.21
N GLN A 137 46.98 -16.59 19.92
CA GLN A 137 46.68 -17.90 19.33
C GLN A 137 45.51 -17.86 18.32
N GLU A 138 44.52 -17.00 18.57
CA GLU A 138 43.38 -16.79 17.67
C GLU A 138 43.85 -16.22 16.32
N THR A 139 44.71 -15.21 16.34
CA THR A 139 45.27 -14.57 15.14
C THR A 139 46.12 -15.52 14.32
N GLU A 140 46.96 -16.31 14.99
CA GLU A 140 47.77 -17.34 14.32
C GLU A 140 46.89 -18.40 13.65
N SER A 141 45.84 -18.85 14.35
CA SER A 141 44.89 -19.83 13.81
C SER A 141 44.13 -19.30 12.59
N GLU A 142 43.76 -18.02 12.60
CA GLU A 142 43.13 -17.34 11.46
C GLU A 142 44.10 -17.21 10.27
N TRP A 143 45.35 -16.85 10.54
CA TRP A 143 46.38 -16.77 9.50
C TRP A 143 46.61 -18.11 8.80
N LEU A 144 46.73 -19.20 9.57
CA LEU A 144 46.87 -20.55 9.02
C LEU A 144 45.66 -20.98 8.19
N LYS A 145 44.44 -20.57 8.58
CA LYS A 145 43.23 -20.80 7.77
C LYS A 145 43.28 -20.04 6.44
N ILE A 146 43.76 -18.79 6.44
CA ILE A 146 43.91 -18.00 5.21
C ILE A 146 44.88 -18.67 4.25
N LEU A 147 46.07 -19.06 4.73
CA LEU A 147 47.08 -19.76 3.92
C LEU A 147 46.54 -21.07 3.33
N ARG A 148 45.81 -21.85 4.15
CA ARG A 148 45.16 -23.09 3.68
C ARG A 148 44.15 -22.81 2.57
N ASN A 149 43.29 -21.79 2.76
CA ASN A 149 42.26 -21.44 1.79
C ASN A 149 42.86 -20.90 0.50
N GLU A 150 43.94 -20.11 0.58
CA GLU A 150 44.66 -19.61 -0.58
C GLU A 150 45.26 -20.76 -1.39
N LYS A 151 45.92 -21.72 -0.74
CA LYS A 151 46.44 -22.93 -1.38
C LYS A 151 45.34 -23.74 -2.08
N ILE A 152 44.18 -23.92 -1.43
CA ILE A 152 43.05 -24.63 -2.04
C ILE A 152 42.54 -23.86 -3.26
N ARG A 153 42.46 -22.53 -3.18
CA ARG A 153 42.01 -21.69 -4.31
C ARG A 153 42.98 -21.72 -5.48
N SER A 154 44.29 -21.70 -5.21
CA SER A 154 45.32 -21.79 -6.24
C SER A 154 45.28 -23.15 -6.93
N GLU A 155 45.24 -24.25 -6.16
CA GLU A 155 45.12 -25.61 -6.68
C GLU A 155 43.84 -25.78 -7.52
N ALA A 156 42.71 -25.23 -7.06
CA ALA A 156 41.45 -25.27 -7.81
C ALA A 156 41.50 -24.40 -9.08
N ALA A 157 42.19 -23.26 -9.06
CA ALA A 157 42.41 -22.44 -10.24
C ALA A 157 43.31 -23.15 -11.26
N GLU A 158 44.39 -23.78 -10.81
CA GLU A 158 45.27 -24.59 -11.64
C GLU A 158 44.55 -25.79 -12.25
N ALA A 159 43.75 -26.53 -11.47
CA ALA A 159 42.97 -27.65 -11.98
C ALA A 159 41.97 -27.19 -13.06
N ARG A 160 41.29 -26.05 -12.85
CA ARG A 160 40.40 -25.45 -13.85
C ARG A 160 41.15 -25.03 -15.10
N ALA A 161 42.33 -24.43 -14.97
CA ALA A 161 43.16 -24.01 -16.10
C ALA A 161 43.68 -25.20 -16.90
N ARG A 162 44.10 -26.29 -16.23
CA ARG A 162 44.52 -27.54 -16.89
C ARG A 162 43.37 -28.16 -17.66
N HIS A 163 42.19 -28.30 -17.05
CA HIS A 163 41.00 -28.80 -17.74
C HIS A 163 40.60 -27.93 -18.94
N ALA A 164 40.62 -26.60 -18.81
CA ALA A 164 40.33 -25.71 -19.92
C ALA A 164 41.37 -25.81 -21.05
N ALA A 165 42.65 -25.99 -20.72
CA ALA A 165 43.70 -26.19 -21.72
C ALA A 165 43.57 -27.55 -22.43
N GLU A 166 43.23 -28.60 -21.70
CA GLU A 166 42.93 -29.92 -22.26
C GLU A 166 41.72 -29.88 -23.20
N GLU A 167 40.63 -29.20 -22.82
CA GLU A 167 39.46 -28.99 -23.67
C GLU A 167 39.78 -28.16 -24.92
N ALA A 168 40.57 -27.09 -24.78
CA ALA A 168 41.00 -26.27 -25.91
C ALA A 168 41.91 -27.05 -26.88
N ALA A 169 42.86 -27.84 -26.36
CA ALA A 169 43.73 -28.69 -27.16
C ALA A 169 42.93 -29.80 -27.88
N ALA A 170 41.95 -30.41 -27.20
CA ALA A 170 41.05 -31.40 -27.81
C ALA A 170 40.19 -30.79 -28.92
N THR A 171 39.74 -29.54 -28.76
CA THR A 171 38.99 -28.79 -29.77
C THR A 171 39.87 -28.44 -30.98
N ALA A 172 41.11 -27.99 -30.75
CA ALA A 172 42.06 -27.65 -31.80
C ALA A 172 42.49 -28.86 -32.66
N ALA A 173 42.49 -30.06 -32.09
CA ALA A 173 42.76 -31.32 -32.80
C ALA A 173 41.57 -31.82 -33.66
N GLY A 174 40.55 -30.98 -33.91
CA GLY A 174 39.38 -31.31 -34.74
C GLY A 174 38.25 -32.01 -33.99
N GLY A 175 38.27 -32.03 -32.66
CA GLY A 175 37.21 -32.60 -31.84
C GLY A 175 35.98 -31.69 -31.73
N VAL A 176 34.79 -32.22 -32.01
CA VAL A 176 33.51 -31.53 -31.75
C VAL A 176 33.31 -31.37 -30.24
N CYS A 177 33.15 -30.13 -29.76
CA CYS A 177 32.89 -29.84 -28.34
C CYS A 177 31.48 -30.31 -27.96
N SER A 178 31.38 -31.35 -27.13
CA SER A 178 30.11 -31.82 -26.56
C SER A 178 30.21 -31.84 -25.04
N ALA A 179 29.23 -31.26 -24.37
CA ALA A 179 29.10 -31.29 -22.90
C ALA A 179 28.62 -32.67 -22.38
N ALA A 180 28.32 -33.61 -23.26
CA ALA A 180 27.97 -34.98 -22.88
C ALA A 180 29.24 -35.78 -22.56
N GLN A 181 29.20 -36.59 -21.48
CA GLN A 181 30.27 -37.54 -21.19
C GLN A 181 30.55 -38.43 -22.42
N ARG A 182 31.81 -38.50 -22.86
CA ARG A 182 32.22 -39.33 -24.00
C ARG A 182 31.93 -40.79 -23.66
N ARG A 183 31.11 -41.46 -24.49
CA ARG A 183 30.86 -42.90 -24.32
C ARG A 183 32.20 -43.65 -24.47
N PRO A 184 32.49 -44.64 -23.60
CA PRO A 184 33.59 -45.55 -23.85
C PRO A 184 33.45 -46.13 -25.26
N ALA A 185 34.47 -45.94 -26.11
CA ALA A 185 34.38 -46.30 -27.52
C ALA A 185 34.29 -47.82 -27.73
N VAL A 186 34.76 -48.61 -26.75
CA VAL A 186 34.66 -50.07 -26.73
C VAL A 186 34.45 -50.52 -25.28
N TYR A 187 33.47 -51.38 -25.04
CA TYR A 187 33.34 -52.09 -23.77
C TYR A 187 34.16 -53.38 -23.87
N ILE A 188 35.44 -53.30 -23.48
CA ILE A 188 36.32 -54.47 -23.38
C ILE A 188 36.19 -55.01 -21.95
N PRO A 189 35.75 -56.26 -21.75
CA PRO A 189 35.76 -56.86 -20.42
C PRO A 189 37.19 -57.11 -19.95
N ASP A 190 37.54 -56.65 -18.74
CA ASP A 190 38.87 -56.85 -18.12
C ASP A 190 39.10 -58.27 -17.57
N SER A 191 38.30 -59.27 -17.97
CA SER A 191 38.45 -60.63 -17.47
C SER A 191 39.51 -61.41 -18.26
N ASP A 192 40.54 -61.91 -17.56
CA ASP A 192 41.69 -62.63 -18.11
C ASP A 192 41.35 -63.89 -18.94
N TYR A 193 40.10 -64.36 -18.89
CA TYR A 193 39.60 -65.55 -19.60
C TYR A 193 38.83 -65.26 -20.89
N SER A 194 38.70 -63.99 -21.30
CA SER A 194 37.98 -63.61 -22.53
C SER A 194 38.85 -62.81 -23.49
N LEU A 195 38.85 -63.19 -24.77
CA LEU A 195 39.55 -62.46 -25.82
C LEU A 195 39.09 -60.99 -25.85
N PRO A 196 39.98 -60.03 -26.13
CA PRO A 196 39.69 -58.59 -26.16
C PRO A 196 38.95 -58.21 -27.45
N LEU A 197 37.82 -58.87 -27.69
CA LEU A 197 36.93 -58.61 -28.82
C LEU A 197 35.68 -57.87 -28.31
N PRO A 198 35.23 -56.82 -29.00
CA PRO A 198 33.99 -56.13 -28.66
C PRO A 198 32.83 -57.12 -28.64
N ARG A 199 32.17 -57.28 -27.48
CA ARG A 199 30.98 -58.14 -27.39
C ARG A 199 29.77 -57.42 -28.02
N PRO A 200 29.08 -58.01 -29.01
CA PRO A 200 27.83 -57.47 -29.51
C PRO A 200 26.70 -57.82 -28.51
N TYR A 201 26.40 -56.90 -27.59
CA TYR A 201 25.39 -57.13 -26.55
C TYR A 201 23.93 -57.06 -27.06
N GLY A 202 23.71 -56.86 -28.37
CA GLY A 202 22.38 -56.81 -28.97
C GLY A 202 21.46 -55.78 -28.29
N ALA A 203 20.18 -56.10 -28.17
CA ALA A 203 19.18 -55.25 -27.50
C ALA A 203 19.35 -55.12 -25.98
N LEU A 204 20.22 -55.93 -25.36
CA LEU A 204 20.47 -55.97 -23.92
C LEU A 204 21.88 -55.46 -23.59
N ALA A 205 22.25 -54.31 -24.16
CA ALA A 205 23.53 -53.67 -23.88
C ALA A 205 23.61 -53.24 -22.39
N PRO A 206 24.73 -53.52 -21.70
CA PRO A 206 24.92 -53.05 -20.33
C PRO A 206 24.91 -51.53 -20.33
N PHE A 207 23.97 -50.95 -19.58
CA PHE A 207 23.85 -49.51 -19.39
C PHE A 207 24.65 -49.10 -18.16
N LYS A 208 25.41 -48.00 -18.25
CA LYS A 208 26.05 -47.39 -17.08
C LYS A 208 24.94 -46.82 -16.19
N PRO A 209 24.70 -47.35 -14.97
CA PRO A 209 23.69 -46.78 -14.09
C PRO A 209 23.96 -45.29 -13.89
N PRO A 210 22.91 -44.44 -13.83
CA PRO A 210 23.11 -43.02 -13.61
C PRO A 210 23.81 -42.82 -12.27
N GLU A 211 24.73 -41.87 -12.22
CA GLU A 211 25.38 -41.53 -10.95
C GLU A 211 24.30 -41.17 -9.93
N PRO A 212 24.40 -41.68 -8.69
CA PRO A 212 23.38 -41.46 -7.68
C PRO A 212 23.23 -39.96 -7.48
N SER A 213 22.06 -39.43 -7.81
CA SER A 213 21.81 -37.99 -7.70
C SER A 213 21.95 -37.56 -6.24
N SER A 214 22.28 -36.29 -6.00
CA SER A 214 22.36 -35.78 -4.62
C SER A 214 21.06 -35.98 -3.83
N HIS A 215 19.92 -36.17 -4.50
CA HIS A 215 18.63 -36.47 -3.89
C HIS A 215 18.52 -37.92 -3.35
N MET A 216 19.36 -38.85 -3.80
CA MET A 216 19.35 -40.24 -3.32
C MET A 216 19.95 -40.43 -1.91
N ARG A 217 20.58 -39.40 -1.33
CA ARG A 217 21.15 -39.44 0.03
C ARG A 217 20.12 -39.70 1.13
N HIS A 218 18.84 -39.45 0.86
CA HIS A 218 17.75 -39.61 1.82
C HIS A 218 16.89 -40.87 1.60
N TYR A 219 17.13 -41.65 0.54
CA TYR A 219 16.38 -42.87 0.29
C TYR A 219 17.01 -44.06 1.05
N ARG A 220 16.26 -44.65 1.99
CA ARG A 220 16.68 -45.86 2.71
C ARG A 220 15.94 -47.07 2.17
N LYS A 221 16.64 -48.15 1.82
CA LYS A 221 16.01 -49.39 1.35
C LYS A 221 15.14 -49.98 2.47
N PRO A 222 13.87 -50.35 2.20
CA PRO A 222 13.03 -50.97 3.22
C PRO A 222 13.60 -52.33 3.62
N ILE A 223 13.58 -52.62 4.93
CA ILE A 223 14.00 -53.91 5.47
C ILE A 223 12.88 -54.91 5.18
N ILE A 224 13.14 -55.88 4.32
CA ILE A 224 12.18 -56.93 3.97
C ILE A 224 12.08 -57.86 5.18
N LYS A 225 10.91 -57.93 5.82
CA LYS A 225 10.66 -58.89 6.90
C LYS A 225 10.51 -60.30 6.29
N PRO A 226 11.08 -61.34 6.91
CA PRO A 226 10.88 -62.71 6.44
C PRO A 226 9.39 -63.07 6.57
N THR A 227 8.79 -63.51 5.47
CA THR A 227 7.47 -64.13 5.48
C THR A 227 7.61 -65.51 6.13
N GLU A 228 6.94 -65.70 7.25
CA GLU A 228 6.79 -67.02 7.88
C GLU A 228 5.95 -67.91 6.94
N ILE A 229 6.53 -69.04 6.54
CA ILE A 229 5.85 -70.15 5.84
C ILE A 229 5.61 -71.25 6.88
#